data_AF-A0A7C6ZBN7-F1
#
_entry.id   AF-A0A7C6ZBN7-F1
#
_cell.length_a   1.000
_cell.length_b   1.000
_cell.length_c   1.000
_cell.angle_alpha   90.00
_cell.angle_beta   90.00
_cell.angle_gamma   90.00
#
_symmetry.space_group_name_H-M   'P 1'
#
loop_
_entity.id
_entity.type
_entity.pdbx_description
1 polymer ?
#
loop_
_entity_poly.entity_id
_entity_poly.type
_entity_poly.pdbx_seq_one_letter_code
_entity_poly.pdbx_strand_id
1 'polypeptide(L)'
;MLRLPKPEFPQPIDEKRRDELIEAIAKRVKQFGMTVPAIFFLEMNKPISYLGSQAMHFFAPLVGVFFNTFDDYAYFFEDRRNVELLIQRLEAMALEEQEEERRAKELRKQEKEKRRQMVEEARRMRQHAQGGTGEEKK
;
A
#
# COMPACT_ATOMS: atom_id res chain seq x y z
N MET A 1 19.44 32.76 32.98
CA MET A 1 18.41 31.73 32.77
C MET A 1 19.11 30.40 32.57
N LEU A 2 18.96 29.44 33.49
CA LEU A 2 19.53 28.10 33.35
C LEU A 2 18.83 27.37 32.19
N ARG A 3 19.60 26.95 31.18
CA ARG A 3 19.11 26.05 30.13
C ARG A 3 19.07 24.65 30.73
N LEU A 4 17.87 24.15 31.03
CA LEU A 4 17.70 22.79 31.55
C LEU A 4 18.28 21.79 30.54
N PRO A 5 19.02 20.76 30.99
CA PRO A 5 19.47 19.69 30.11
C PRO A 5 18.26 19.04 29.45
N LYS A 6 18.38 18.77 28.15
CA LYS A 6 17.36 18.03 27.38
C LYS A 6 17.20 16.67 28.06
N PRO A 7 15.97 16.20 28.38
CA PRO A 7 15.79 14.95 29.11
C PRO A 7 16.43 13.79 28.34
N GLU A 8 17.18 12.95 29.05
CA GLU A 8 17.82 11.72 28.54
C GLU A 8 16.81 10.59 28.27
N PHE A 9 15.53 10.80 28.60
CA PHE A 9 14.47 9.82 28.41
C PHE A 9 13.70 10.13 27.11
N PRO A 10 13.42 9.11 26.28
CA PRO A 10 12.49 9.26 25.17
C PRO A 10 11.14 9.73 25.71
N GLN A 11 10.63 10.84 25.16
CA GLN A 11 9.34 11.37 25.57
C GLN A 11 8.23 10.48 25.00
N PRO A 12 7.10 10.32 25.71
CA PRO A 12 5.94 9.65 25.16
C PRO A 12 5.55 10.27 23.82
N ILE A 13 5.47 9.44 22.78
CA ILE A 13 5.02 9.88 21.46
C ILE A 13 3.55 10.27 21.58
N ASP A 14 3.20 11.50 21.19
CA ASP A 14 1.81 11.92 21.15
C ASP A 14 1.03 11.17 20.04
N GLU A 15 -0.29 11.11 20.17
CA GLU A 15 -1.13 10.33 19.25
C GLU A 15 -0.99 10.78 17.79
N LYS A 16 -0.86 12.08 17.56
CA LYS A 16 -0.69 12.62 16.20
C LYS A 16 0.62 12.15 15.59
N ARG A 17 1.71 12.21 16.36
CA ARG A 17 3.03 11.77 15.91
C ARG A 17 3.07 10.26 15.70
N ARG A 18 2.40 9.48 16.55
CA ARG A 18 2.22 8.03 16.36
C ARG A 18 1.54 7.73 15.02
N ASP A 19 0.45 8.42 14.73
CA ASP A 19 -0.32 8.20 13.50
C ASP A 19 0.47 8.62 12.25
N GLU A 20 1.24 9.71 12.33
CA GLU A 20 2.18 10.11 11.28
C GLU A 20 3.25 9.02 11.02
N LEU A 21 3.79 8.42 12.08
CA LEU A 21 4.77 7.34 11.98
C LEU A 21 4.15 6.08 11.36
N ILE A 22 2.95 5.68 11.80
CA ILE A 22 2.21 4.55 11.22
C ILE A 22 2.03 4.74 9.72
N GLU A 23 1.53 5.90 9.31
CA GLU A 23 1.28 6.17 7.89
C GLU A 23 2.58 6.18 7.08
N ALA A 24 3.65 6.77 7.62
CA ALA A 24 4.95 6.81 6.96
C ALA A 24 5.54 5.40 6.77
N ILE A 25 5.51 4.57 7.82
CA ILE A 25 5.99 3.19 7.78
C ILE A 25 5.15 2.37 6.79
N ALA A 26 3.82 2.44 6.89
CA ALA A 26 2.92 1.67 6.03
C ALA A 26 3.11 2.02 4.54
N LYS A 27 3.18 3.32 4.20
CA LYS A 27 3.46 3.76 2.83
C LYS A 27 4.79 3.23 2.31
N ARG A 28 5.82 3.20 3.16
CA ARG A 28 7.15 2.74 2.77
C ARG A 28 7.17 1.23 2.52
N VAL A 29 6.55 0.45 3.41
CA VAL A 29 6.36 -1.00 3.23
C VAL A 29 5.62 -1.30 1.92
N LYS A 30 4.55 -0.56 1.63
CA LYS A 30 3.80 -0.63 0.38
C LYS A 30 4.67 -0.33 -0.84
N GLN A 31 5.46 0.75 -0.81
CA GLN A 31 6.37 1.11 -1.91
C GLN A 31 7.36 0.00 -2.27
N PHE A 32 7.77 -0.81 -1.29
CA PHE A 32 8.66 -1.94 -1.51
C PHE A 32 7.93 -3.24 -1.89
N GLY A 33 6.60 -3.24 -1.99
CA GLY A 33 5.81 -4.44 -2.28
C GLY A 33 5.85 -5.47 -1.15
N MET A 34 6.07 -5.03 0.10
CA MET A 34 6.28 -5.92 1.25
C MET A 34 5.11 -5.92 2.24
N THR A 35 3.93 -5.41 1.86
CA THR A 35 2.77 -5.29 2.75
C THR A 35 2.41 -6.61 3.44
N VAL A 36 2.23 -7.69 2.67
CA VAL A 36 1.86 -9.01 3.20
C VAL A 36 2.99 -9.64 4.05
N PRO A 37 4.25 -9.71 3.60
CA PRO A 37 5.36 -10.16 4.44
C PRO A 37 5.53 -9.36 5.74
N ALA A 38 5.32 -8.03 5.69
CA ALA A 38 5.44 -7.16 6.86
C ALA A 38 4.34 -7.44 7.88
N ILE A 39 3.08 -7.61 7.46
CA ILE A 39 1.98 -8.01 8.33
C ILE A 39 2.32 -9.33 9.02
N PHE A 40 2.71 -10.35 8.25
CA PHE A 40 3.07 -11.66 8.80
C PHE A 40 4.21 -11.58 9.80
N PHE A 41 5.27 -10.84 9.46
CA PHE A 41 6.39 -10.62 10.38
C PHE A 41 5.93 -9.92 11.66
N LEU A 42 5.19 -8.82 11.55
CA LEU A 42 4.72 -8.06 12.72
C LEU A 42 3.77 -8.89 13.59
N GLU A 43 2.88 -9.69 13.00
CA GLU A 43 2.01 -10.64 13.71
C GLU A 43 2.80 -11.67 14.51
N MET A 44 3.79 -12.31 13.88
CA MET A 44 4.66 -13.29 14.54
C MET A 44 5.47 -12.66 15.67
N ASN A 45 5.79 -11.38 15.55
CA ASN A 45 6.63 -10.63 16.48
C ASN A 45 5.79 -9.71 17.41
N LYS A 46 4.45 -9.86 17.45
CA LYS A 46 3.57 -9.17 18.42
C LYS A 46 3.97 -9.34 19.90
N PRO A 47 4.58 -10.45 20.38
CA PRO A 47 5.01 -10.55 21.78
C PRO A 47 6.32 -9.81 22.10
N ILE A 48 6.93 -9.09 21.14
CA ILE A 48 8.32 -8.64 21.28
C ILE A 48 8.41 -7.24 21.90
N SER A 49 8.33 -7.19 23.22
CA SER A 49 9.00 -6.15 24.02
C SER A 49 10.47 -6.51 24.32
N TYR A 50 11.03 -7.60 23.74
CA TYR A 50 12.31 -8.20 24.22
C TYR A 50 13.45 -8.32 23.18
N LEU A 51 13.24 -8.06 21.88
CA LEU A 51 14.30 -8.15 20.83
C LEU A 51 14.59 -6.80 20.15
N GLY A 52 14.59 -5.69 20.91
CA GLY A 52 14.92 -4.37 20.38
C GLY A 52 16.30 -4.27 19.72
N SER A 53 17.27 -5.12 20.07
CA SER A 53 18.65 -5.03 19.55
C SER A 53 18.92 -5.87 18.30
N GLN A 54 18.30 -7.05 18.13
CA GLN A 54 18.61 -7.98 17.03
C GLN A 54 17.70 -7.80 15.81
N ALA A 55 16.44 -7.40 16.00
CA ALA A 55 15.54 -7.07 14.90
C ALA A 55 16.03 -5.84 14.10
N MET A 56 16.72 -4.91 14.77
CA MET A 56 17.31 -3.71 14.16
C MET A 56 18.35 -4.01 13.07
N HIS A 57 19.12 -5.10 13.22
CA HIS A 57 20.10 -5.50 12.20
C HIS A 57 19.45 -6.08 10.94
N PHE A 58 18.28 -6.73 11.06
CA PHE A 58 17.52 -7.27 9.93
C PHE A 58 16.87 -6.15 9.10
N PHE A 59 16.38 -5.09 9.74
CA PHE A 59 15.75 -3.96 9.05
C PHE A 59 16.72 -2.84 8.63
N ALA A 60 18.00 -2.89 9.01
CA ALA A 60 18.99 -1.87 8.66
C ALA A 60 18.99 -1.42 7.16
N PRO A 61 18.78 -2.30 6.16
CA PRO A 61 18.71 -1.88 4.75
C PRO A 61 17.47 -1.03 4.41
N LEU A 62 16.40 -1.13 5.21
CA LEU A 62 15.13 -0.42 5.03
C LEU A 62 15.09 0.92 5.78
N VAL A 63 15.72 0.97 6.96
CA VAL A 63 15.71 2.16 7.83
C VAL A 63 16.87 3.12 7.51
N GLY A 64 17.90 2.62 6.80
CA GLY A 64 19.10 3.28 6.26
C GLY A 64 19.01 4.75 5.84
N VAL A 65 17.88 5.13 5.25
CA VAL A 65 17.73 6.35 4.44
C VAL A 65 17.05 7.50 5.22
N PHE A 66 16.59 7.27 6.45
CA PHE A 66 15.75 8.24 7.19
C PHE A 66 16.21 8.56 8.63
N PHE A 67 17.42 8.17 9.02
CA PHE A 67 17.86 8.23 10.41
C PHE A 67 18.17 9.67 10.89
N ASN A 68 17.19 10.32 11.53
CA ASN A 68 17.46 11.51 12.34
C ASN A 68 16.98 11.42 13.80
N THR A 69 16.16 10.43 14.20
CA THR A 69 15.91 10.09 15.61
C THR A 69 15.59 8.60 15.78
N PHE A 70 16.61 7.80 16.12
CA PHE A 70 16.51 6.36 16.39
C PHE A 70 15.60 6.04 17.60
N ASP A 71 15.53 6.96 18.56
CA ASP A 71 14.83 6.79 19.83
C ASP A 71 13.30 6.77 19.68
N ASP A 72 12.75 7.57 18.75
CA ASP A 72 11.29 7.65 18.53
C ASP A 72 10.75 6.34 17.95
N TYR A 73 11.51 5.66 17.08
CA TYR A 73 11.08 4.39 16.50
C TYR A 73 11.21 3.24 17.52
N ALA A 74 12.28 3.22 18.31
CA ALA A 74 12.42 2.23 19.38
C ALA A 74 11.25 2.35 20.38
N TYR A 75 10.96 3.56 20.84
CA TYR A 75 9.82 3.82 21.73
C TYR A 75 8.47 3.49 21.07
N PHE A 76 8.30 3.76 19.78
CA PHE A 76 7.11 3.39 19.03
C PHE A 76 6.86 1.87 19.07
N PHE A 77 7.89 1.07 18.79
CA PHE A 77 7.80 -0.40 18.74
C PHE A 77 7.74 -1.07 20.12
N GLU A 78 8.11 -0.37 21.19
CA GLU A 78 7.95 -0.86 22.57
C GLU A 78 6.48 -0.97 23.00
N ASP A 79 5.60 -0.08 22.51
CA ASP A 79 4.16 -0.15 22.78
C ASP A 79 3.46 -1.08 21.80
N ARG A 80 2.99 -2.22 22.30
CA ARG A 80 2.22 -3.21 21.53
C ARG A 80 1.01 -2.61 20.81
N ARG A 81 0.38 -1.56 21.35
CA ARG A 81 -0.76 -0.89 20.71
C ARG A 81 -0.35 -0.22 19.41
N ASN A 82 0.84 0.36 19.36
CA ASN A 82 1.36 1.01 18.15
C ASN A 82 1.64 -0.03 17.05
N VAL A 83 2.18 -1.19 17.43
CA VAL A 83 2.39 -2.32 16.52
C VAL A 83 1.07 -2.84 15.96
N GLU A 84 0.05 -2.98 16.81
CA GLU A 84 -1.30 -3.38 16.39
C GLU A 84 -1.91 -2.37 15.41
N LEU A 85 -1.83 -1.07 15.70
CA LEU A 85 -2.32 -0.03 14.80
C LEU A 85 -1.58 -0.02 13.45
N LEU A 86 -0.27 -0.28 13.46
CA LEU A 86 0.52 -0.41 12.23
C LEU A 86 0.07 -1.61 11.40
N ILE A 87 -0.18 -2.77 12.04
CA ILE A 87 -0.67 -3.96 11.34
C ILE A 87 -2.03 -3.69 10.71
N GLN A 88 -2.98 -3.14 11.46
CA GLN A 88 -4.31 -2.80 10.94
C GLN A 88 -4.23 -1.84 9.76
N ARG A 89 -3.31 -0.87 9.81
CA ARG A 89 -3.09 0.04 8.68
C ARG A 89 -2.56 -0.68 7.44
N LEU A 90 -1.60 -1.58 7.60
CA LEU A 90 -1.05 -2.39 6.52
C LEU A 90 -2.12 -3.32 5.91
N GLU A 91 -2.97 -3.93 6.73
CA GLU A 91 -4.09 -4.76 6.29
C GLU A 91 -5.10 -3.95 5.45
N ALA A 92 -5.45 -2.75 5.92
CA ALA A 92 -6.31 -1.83 5.17
C ALA A 92 -5.68 -1.47 3.80
N MET A 93 -4.39 -1.14 3.75
CA MET A 93 -3.70 -0.88 2.48
C MET A 93 -3.72 -2.09 1.53
N ALA A 94 -3.55 -3.29 2.07
CA ALA A 94 -3.56 -4.51 1.25
C ALA A 94 -4.95 -4.77 0.65
N LEU A 95 -6.02 -4.48 1.41
CA LEU A 95 -7.39 -4.58 0.92
C LEU A 95 -7.67 -3.54 -0.16
N GLU A 96 -7.28 -2.27 0.07
CA GLU A 96 -7.39 -1.18 -0.91
C GLU A 96 -6.71 -1.56 -2.24
N GLU A 97 -5.49 -2.11 -2.20
CA GLU A 97 -4.76 -2.56 -3.39
C GLU A 97 -5.49 -3.68 -4.14
N GLN A 98 -6.01 -4.68 -3.42
CA GLN A 98 -6.77 -5.75 -4.06
C GLN A 98 -8.02 -5.24 -4.74
N GLU A 99 -8.73 -4.29 -4.12
CA GLU A 99 -9.91 -3.67 -4.72
C GLU A 99 -9.57 -2.87 -5.97
N GLU A 100 -8.52 -2.04 -5.91
CA GLU A 100 -8.02 -1.27 -7.05
C GLU A 100 -7.65 -2.18 -8.23
N GLU A 101 -6.94 -3.28 -7.96
CA GLU A 101 -6.61 -4.26 -8.98
C GLU A 101 -7.83 -4.94 -9.60
N ARG A 102 -8.82 -5.33 -8.77
CA ARG A 102 -10.06 -5.97 -9.26
C ARG A 102 -10.84 -5.01 -10.15
N ARG A 103 -11.04 -3.76 -9.70
CA ARG A 103 -11.70 -2.71 -10.48
C ARG A 103 -10.97 -2.45 -11.81
N ALA A 104 -9.64 -2.37 -11.78
CA ALA A 104 -8.84 -2.20 -13.00
C ALA A 104 -8.96 -3.38 -13.97
N LYS A 105 -9.00 -4.62 -13.47
CA LYS A 105 -9.20 -5.84 -14.29
C LYS A 105 -10.60 -5.86 -14.93
N GLU A 106 -11.63 -5.45 -14.18
CA GLU A 106 -13.01 -5.36 -14.66
C GLU A 106 -13.18 -4.30 -15.77
N LEU A 107 -12.64 -3.09 -15.56
CA LEU A 107 -12.67 -2.03 -16.57
C LEU A 107 -11.98 -2.47 -17.86
N ARG A 108 -10.79 -3.07 -17.76
CA ARG A 108 -10.06 -3.62 -18.92
C ARG A 108 -10.85 -4.70 -19.66
N LYS A 109 -11.62 -5.53 -18.94
CA LYS A 109 -12.48 -6.56 -19.56
C LYS A 109 -13.64 -5.91 -20.31
N GLN A 110 -14.33 -4.96 -19.69
CA GLN A 110 -15.44 -4.23 -20.31
C GLN A 110 -14.99 -3.46 -21.57
N GLU A 111 -13.85 -2.78 -21.53
CA GLU A 111 -13.28 -2.07 -22.67
C GLU A 111 -12.96 -3.02 -23.84
N LYS A 112 -12.36 -4.18 -23.55
CA LYS A 112 -12.08 -5.21 -24.56
C LYS A 112 -13.35 -5.75 -25.20
N GLU A 113 -14.40 -5.99 -24.40
CA GLU A 113 -15.70 -6.46 -24.89
C GLU A 113 -16.39 -5.41 -25.76
N LYS A 114 -16.46 -4.15 -25.31
CA LYS A 114 -17.00 -3.03 -26.10
C LYS A 114 -16.25 -2.84 -27.42
N ARG A 115 -14.91 -2.90 -27.39
CA ARG A 115 -14.08 -2.82 -28.60
C ARG A 115 -14.36 -3.96 -29.56
N ARG A 116 -14.52 -5.19 -29.06
CA ARG A 116 -14.86 -6.35 -29.89
C ARG A 116 -16.24 -6.18 -30.53
N GLN A 117 -17.24 -5.76 -29.77
CA GLN A 117 -18.59 -5.50 -30.27
C GLN A 117 -18.58 -4.43 -31.37
N MET A 118 -17.90 -3.30 -31.14
CA MET A 118 -17.79 -2.23 -32.14
C MET A 118 -17.10 -2.71 -33.43
N VAL A 119 -16.07 -3.53 -33.33
CA VAL A 119 -15.39 -4.12 -34.51
C VAL A 119 -16.32 -5.08 -35.26
N GLU A 120 -17.06 -5.92 -34.55
CA GLU A 120 -18.03 -6.83 -35.16
C GLU A 120 -19.18 -6.06 -35.83
N GLU A 121 -19.68 -5.00 -35.18
CA GLU A 121 -20.72 -4.11 -35.71
C GLU A 121 -20.25 -3.36 -36.96
N ALA A 122 -19.07 -2.76 -36.93
CA ALA A 122 -18.48 -2.08 -38.09
C ALA A 122 -18.27 -3.04 -39.27
N ARG A 123 -17.91 -4.31 -39.02
CA ARG A 123 -17.80 -5.34 -40.05
C ARG A 123 -19.16 -5.64 -40.68
N ARG A 124 -20.22 -5.76 -39.87
CA ARG A 124 -21.60 -5.97 -40.36
C ARG A 124 -22.09 -4.79 -41.19
N MET A 125 -21.87 -3.55 -40.73
CA MET A 125 -22.27 -2.34 -41.47
C MET A 125 -21.60 -2.27 -42.85
N ARG A 126 -20.29 -2.57 -42.94
CA ARG A 126 -19.57 -2.61 -44.22
C ARG A 126 -20.12 -3.65 -45.18
N GLN A 127 -20.53 -4.82 -44.68
CA GLN A 127 -21.14 -5.87 -45.50
C GLN A 127 -22.51 -5.46 -46.05
N HIS A 128 -23.36 -4.82 -45.24
CA HIS A 128 -24.65 -4.29 -45.69
C HIS A 128 -24.50 -3.17 -46.73
N ALA A 129 -23.53 -2.28 -46.57
CA ALA A 129 -23.27 -1.19 -47.52
C ALA A 129 -22.75 -1.69 -48.89
N GLN A 130 -22.05 -2.83 -48.94
CA GLN A 130 -21.53 -3.42 -50.18
C GLN A 130 -22.55 -4.33 -50.90
N GLY A 131 -23.58 -4.84 -50.20
CA GLY A 131 -24.64 -5.68 -50.79
C GLY A 131 -25.80 -4.90 -51.41
N GLY A 132 -25.98 -3.62 -51.07
CA GLY A 132 -27.13 -2.80 -51.51
C GLY A 132 -26.98 -2.11 -52.88
N THR A 133 -25.82 -2.17 -53.54
CA THR A 133 -25.57 -1.46 -54.82
C THR A 133 -25.88 -2.29 -56.07
N GLY A 134 -26.51 -3.47 -55.94
CA GLY A 134 -26.73 -4.42 -57.05
C GLY A 134 -28.17 -4.53 -57.57
N GLU A 135 -29.20 -4.05 -56.85
CA GLU A 135 -30.61 -4.28 -57.21
C GLU A 135 -31.37 -2.96 -57.42
N GLU A 136 -31.01 -2.18 -58.45
CA GLU A 136 -31.89 -1.11 -58.91
C GLU A 136 -31.62 -0.72 -60.38
N LYS A 137 -31.76 -1.68 -61.30
CA LYS A 137 -32.07 -1.40 -62.71
C LYS A 137 -32.93 -2.53 -63.30
N LYS A 138 -34.25 -2.36 -63.19
CA LYS A 138 -35.22 -2.96 -64.10
C LYS A 138 -35.72 -1.87 -65.04
#